data_AF-A0A847UMQ3-F1
#
_entry.id   AF-A0A847UMQ3-F1
#
_cell.length_a   1.000
_cell.length_b   1.000
_cell.length_c   1.000
_cell.angle_alpha   90.00
_cell.angle_beta   90.00
_cell.angle_gamma   90.00
#
_symmetry.space_group_name_H-M   'P 1'
#
loop_
_entity.id
_entity.type
_entity.pdbx_description
1 polymer ?
#
loop_
_entity_poly.entity_id
_entity_poly.type
_entity_poly.pdbx_seq_one_letter_code
_entity_poly.pdbx_strand_id
1 'polypeptide(L)'
;MSYGADSFVFQYLAPFIGVLLIAVGIAGAVPGGYALIEPDLENCGNPTIGVEEPERTAERFSEGGPGPRLPQLAFEELSSAEQTAFLTAVDDPVGEEQVVGSVPNADAFRRGAVVTYEGEEYYVTLVAENTCFAAAPLQFPLGVFAIALGFLGVLAPPLYRRLMRLEQRAGRSE
;
A
#
# COMPACT_ATOMS: atom_id res chain seq x y z
N MET A 1 -31.69 -24.19 -33.39
CA MET A 1 -31.50 -22.77 -33.06
C MET A 1 -30.17 -22.48 -32.33
N SER A 2 -29.09 -23.25 -32.57
CA SER A 2 -27.83 -23.13 -31.77
C SER A 2 -26.70 -22.33 -32.43
N TYR A 3 -26.68 -22.19 -33.77
CA TYR A 3 -25.57 -21.56 -34.51
C TYR A 3 -25.35 -20.07 -34.19
N GLY A 4 -26.40 -19.33 -33.81
CA GLY A 4 -26.28 -17.90 -33.51
C GLY A 4 -25.68 -17.59 -32.13
N ALA A 5 -25.95 -18.45 -31.13
CA ALA A 5 -25.44 -18.29 -29.77
C ALA A 5 -23.93 -18.57 -29.71
N ASP A 6 -23.46 -19.62 -30.38
CA ASP A 6 -22.02 -19.91 -30.50
C ASP A 6 -21.26 -18.77 -31.18
N SER A 7 -21.83 -18.18 -32.23
CA SER A 7 -21.22 -17.03 -32.92
C SER A 7 -21.15 -15.79 -32.04
N PHE A 8 -22.16 -15.53 -31.20
CA PHE A 8 -22.16 -14.37 -30.30
C PHE A 8 -21.17 -14.56 -29.15
N VAL A 9 -21.19 -15.74 -28.51
CA VAL A 9 -20.30 -16.08 -27.39
C VAL A 9 -18.84 -16.01 -27.83
N PHE A 10 -18.52 -16.60 -28.97
CA PHE A 10 -17.14 -16.70 -29.45
C PHE A 10 -16.60 -15.37 -30.02
N GLN A 11 -17.48 -14.49 -30.53
CA GLN A 11 -17.06 -13.25 -31.18
C GLN A 11 -17.07 -12.03 -30.27
N TYR A 12 -17.94 -12.01 -29.25
CA TYR A 12 -18.12 -10.84 -28.40
C TYR A 12 -17.92 -11.14 -26.92
N LEU A 13 -18.51 -12.22 -26.42
CA LEU A 13 -18.48 -12.52 -24.98
C LEU A 13 -17.10 -12.99 -24.51
N ALA A 14 -16.46 -13.91 -25.22
CA ALA A 14 -15.15 -14.44 -24.84
C ALA A 14 -14.04 -13.36 -24.85
N PRO A 15 -13.93 -12.48 -25.87
CA PRO A 15 -12.98 -11.36 -25.82
C PRO A 15 -13.30 -10.36 -24.71
N PHE A 16 -14.58 -10.07 -24.46
CA PHE A 16 -14.99 -9.13 -23.41
C PHE A 16 -14.62 -9.63 -22.02
N ILE A 17 -14.94 -10.90 -21.70
CA ILE A 17 -14.52 -11.54 -20.46
C ILE A 17 -13.00 -11.58 -20.38
N GLY A 18 -12.32 -11.84 -21.51
CA GLY A 18 -10.87 -11.86 -21.56
C GLY A 18 -10.23 -10.53 -21.17
N VAL A 19 -10.75 -9.40 -21.67
CA VAL A 19 -10.29 -8.05 -21.29
C VAL A 19 -10.57 -7.74 -19.83
N LEU A 20 -11.76 -8.12 -19.32
CA LEU A 20 -12.08 -7.95 -17.89
C LEU A 20 -11.12 -8.74 -16.98
N LEU A 21 -10.80 -9.98 -17.35
CA LEU A 21 -9.85 -10.81 -16.62
C LEU A 21 -8.44 -10.21 -16.62
N ILE A 22 -7.99 -9.64 -17.75
CA ILE A 22 -6.72 -8.91 -17.81
C ILE A 22 -6.75 -7.71 -16.87
N ALA A 23 -7.82 -6.90 -16.90
CA ALA A 23 -7.92 -5.70 -16.07
C ALA A 23 -7.90 -6.03 -14.56
N VAL A 24 -8.72 -7.00 -14.13
CA VAL A 24 -8.74 -7.46 -12.73
C VAL A 24 -7.42 -8.12 -12.36
N GLY A 25 -6.82 -8.87 -13.27
CA GLY A 25 -5.55 -9.53 -13.06
C GLY A 25 -4.38 -8.54 -12.87
N ILE A 26 -4.35 -7.43 -13.61
CA ILE A 26 -3.38 -6.34 -13.41
C ILE A 26 -3.58 -5.71 -12.02
N ALA A 27 -4.83 -5.42 -11.65
CA ALA A 27 -5.15 -4.86 -10.33
C ALA A 27 -4.73 -5.78 -9.18
N GLY A 28 -4.71 -7.09 -9.38
CA GLY A 28 -4.20 -8.06 -8.40
C GLY A 28 -2.67 -8.25 -8.45
N ALA A 29 -2.10 -8.36 -9.65
CA ALA A 29 -0.69 -8.69 -9.85
C ALA A 29 0.25 -7.53 -9.52
N VAL A 30 -0.13 -6.28 -9.80
CA VAL A 30 0.73 -5.12 -9.53
C VAL A 30 0.97 -4.95 -8.03
N PRO A 31 -0.06 -4.82 -7.16
CA PRO A 31 0.16 -4.69 -5.73
C PRO A 31 0.77 -5.94 -5.09
N GLY A 32 0.39 -7.13 -5.57
CA GLY A 32 0.99 -8.38 -5.10
C GLY A 32 2.47 -8.54 -5.49
N GLY A 33 2.89 -7.94 -6.61
CA GLY A 33 4.30 -7.90 -7.02
C GLY A 33 5.13 -6.95 -6.16
N TYR A 34 4.57 -5.79 -5.78
CA TYR A 34 5.23 -4.88 -4.84
C TYR A 34 5.47 -5.55 -3.49
N ALA A 35 4.48 -6.27 -2.96
CA ALA A 35 4.61 -7.01 -1.70
C ALA A 35 5.72 -8.08 -1.69
N LEU A 36 6.15 -8.59 -2.86
CA LEU A 36 7.25 -9.57 -2.97
C LEU A 36 8.64 -8.93 -2.90
N ILE A 37 8.75 -7.63 -3.21
CA ILE A 37 10.01 -6.87 -3.25
C ILE A 37 10.11 -5.95 -2.01
N GLU A 38 8.99 -5.71 -1.33
CA GLU A 38 8.87 -4.89 -0.12
C GLU A 38 9.74 -5.31 1.08
N PRO A 39 10.09 -6.59 1.36
CA PRO A 39 10.95 -6.90 2.50
C PRO A 39 12.37 -6.33 2.41
N ASP A 40 12.78 -5.82 1.23
CA ASP A 40 14.07 -5.14 1.02
C ASP A 40 13.97 -3.61 1.10
N LEU A 41 12.79 -3.04 1.39
CA LEU A 41 12.63 -1.60 1.66
C LEU A 41 12.80 -1.35 3.16
N GLU A 42 13.96 -0.82 3.56
CA GLU A 42 14.47 -0.68 4.94
C GLU A 42 13.55 -0.01 5.99
N ASN A 43 12.35 0.47 5.63
CA ASN A 43 11.55 1.38 6.46
C ASN A 43 10.09 0.96 6.68
N CYS A 44 9.75 -0.29 6.37
CA CYS A 44 8.37 -0.77 6.42
C CYS A 44 7.94 -1.17 7.85
N GLY A 45 6.78 -0.68 8.31
CA GLY A 45 6.15 -1.09 9.58
C GLY A 45 6.62 -0.31 10.82
N ASN A 46 7.57 0.61 10.67
CA ASN A 46 8.03 1.50 11.72
C ASN A 46 7.39 2.89 11.52
N PRO A 47 6.58 3.40 12.47
CA PRO A 47 5.97 4.70 12.32
C PRO A 47 7.01 5.82 12.38
N THR A 48 6.78 6.89 11.62
CA THR A 48 7.54 8.14 11.71
C THR A 48 6.85 9.08 12.68
N ILE A 49 7.60 9.55 13.66
CA ILE A 49 7.17 10.60 14.58
C ILE A 49 7.69 11.95 14.11
N GLY A 50 6.90 12.99 14.37
CA GLY A 50 7.29 14.38 14.27
C GLY A 50 7.37 14.98 15.66
N VAL A 51 8.46 15.67 15.96
CA VAL A 51 8.72 16.37 17.20
C VAL A 51 8.86 17.85 16.88
N GLU A 52 8.02 18.65 17.53
CA GLU A 52 8.04 20.09 17.37
C GLU A 52 8.75 20.76 18.54
N GLU A 53 9.55 21.78 18.20
CA GLU A 53 10.32 22.57 19.16
C GLU A 53 9.45 23.16 20.29
N PRO A 54 10.03 23.37 21.48
CA PRO A 54 9.28 23.78 22.66
C PRO A 54 8.71 25.19 22.52
N GLU A 55 9.38 26.08 21.78
CA GLU A 55 8.91 27.44 21.50
C GLU A 55 7.58 27.42 20.73
N ARG A 56 7.51 26.63 19.65
CA ARG A 56 6.32 26.42 18.84
C ARG A 56 5.21 25.69 19.59
N THR A 57 5.59 24.72 20.42
CA THR A 57 4.69 23.99 21.30
C THR A 57 4.04 24.94 22.31
N ALA A 58 4.84 25.81 22.94
CA ALA A 58 4.35 26.84 23.83
C ALA A 58 3.45 27.84 23.09
N GLU A 59 3.81 28.35 21.90
CA GLU A 59 2.92 29.25 21.14
C GLU A 59 1.55 28.62 20.84
N ARG A 60 1.52 27.30 20.59
CA ARG A 60 0.29 26.58 20.24
C ARG A 60 -0.56 26.21 21.46
N PHE A 61 0.08 25.93 22.59
CA PHE A 61 -0.58 25.34 23.76
C PHE A 61 -0.46 26.17 25.06
N SER A 62 0.31 27.26 25.08
CA SER A 62 0.44 28.13 26.25
C SER A 62 -0.66 29.21 26.32
N GLU A 63 -1.23 29.28 27.52
CA GLU A 63 -2.07 30.30 28.16
C GLU A 63 -3.20 30.96 27.37
N GLY A 64 -4.42 30.42 27.52
CA GLY A 64 -5.64 31.24 27.59
C GLY A 64 -6.93 30.65 27.01
N GLY A 65 -6.86 29.54 26.27
CA GLY A 65 -8.04 28.92 25.65
C GLY A 65 -8.29 27.49 26.15
N PRO A 66 -9.52 26.95 26.04
CA PRO A 66 -9.81 25.54 26.27
C PRO A 66 -9.21 24.71 25.13
N GLY A 67 -7.88 24.57 25.14
CA GLY A 67 -7.15 23.71 24.22
C GLY A 67 -7.52 22.24 24.43
N PRO A 68 -7.32 21.38 23.42
CA PRO A 68 -7.48 19.94 23.58
C PRO A 68 -6.55 19.45 24.69
N ARG A 69 -7.08 18.65 25.61
CA ARG A 69 -6.27 17.96 26.62
C ARG A 69 -5.49 16.84 25.94
N LEU A 70 -4.24 17.13 25.58
CA LEU A 70 -3.31 16.13 25.03
C LEU A 70 -2.76 15.24 26.15
N PRO A 71 -2.45 13.96 25.86
CA PRO A 71 -1.66 13.13 26.76
C PRO A 71 -0.32 13.79 27.08
N GLN A 72 0.03 13.83 28.35
CA GLN A 72 1.33 14.27 28.86
C GLN A 72 2.16 13.01 29.15
N LEU A 73 3.35 12.92 28.57
CA LEU A 73 4.28 11.80 28.74
C LEU A 73 5.63 12.34 29.23
N ALA A 74 6.25 11.63 30.18
CA ALA A 74 7.65 11.91 30.51
C ALA A 74 8.57 11.21 29.51
N PHE A 75 9.73 11.80 29.20
CA PHE A 75 10.72 11.18 28.32
C PHE A 75 11.12 9.76 28.79
N GLU A 76 11.18 9.53 30.09
CA GLU A 76 11.52 8.24 30.69
C GLU A 76 10.43 7.17 30.52
N GLU A 77 9.19 7.57 30.22
CA GLU A 77 8.07 6.66 29.94
C GLU A 77 8.06 6.17 28.48
N LEU A 78 8.89 6.77 27.63
CA LEU A 78 9.10 6.34 26.26
C LEU A 78 9.91 5.04 26.21
N SER A 79 9.63 4.19 25.23
CA SER A 79 10.49 3.03 24.95
C SER A 79 11.89 3.46 24.50
N SER A 80 12.88 2.57 24.57
CA SER A 80 14.23 2.90 24.09
C SER A 80 14.26 3.29 22.60
N ALA A 81 13.36 2.71 21.80
CA ALA A 81 13.21 3.05 20.38
C ALA A 81 12.59 4.45 20.22
N GLU A 82 11.53 4.75 20.98
CA GLU A 82 10.87 6.06 20.98
C GLU A 82 11.80 7.17 21.47
N GLN A 83 12.60 6.93 22.52
CA GLN A 83 13.60 7.88 23.03
C GLN A 83 14.67 8.19 21.98
N THR A 84 15.19 7.16 21.31
CA THR A 84 16.21 7.33 20.28
C THR A 84 15.66 8.17 19.12
N ALA A 85 14.49 7.80 18.62
CA ALA A 85 13.84 8.54 17.53
C ALA A 85 13.47 9.97 17.94
N PHE A 86 13.01 10.19 19.18
CA PHE A 86 12.70 11.52 19.69
C PHE A 86 13.94 12.42 19.69
N LEU A 87 15.06 11.95 20.25
CA LEU A 87 16.30 12.73 20.31
C LEU A 87 16.83 13.03 18.91
N THR A 88 16.80 12.05 18.01
CA THR A 88 17.21 12.25 16.62
C THR A 88 16.28 13.22 15.88
N ALA A 89 14.96 13.16 16.11
CA ALA A 89 14.01 14.11 15.55
C ALA A 89 14.22 15.53 16.08
N VAL A 90 14.56 15.71 17.36
CA VAL A 90 14.90 17.03 17.92
C VAL A 90 16.12 17.64 17.24
N ASP A 91 17.12 16.82 16.91
CA ASP A 91 18.32 17.26 16.19
C ASP A 91 18.11 17.40 14.67
N ASP A 92 16.97 16.92 14.14
CA ASP A 92 16.65 16.97 12.71
C ASP A 92 16.00 18.31 12.31
N PRO A 93 16.46 18.98 11.24
CA PRO A 93 15.90 20.27 10.82
C PRO A 93 14.41 20.25 10.44
N VAL A 94 13.86 19.10 10.06
CA VAL A 94 12.43 18.91 9.75
C VAL A 94 11.66 18.51 11.01
N GLY A 95 12.34 17.93 11.99
CA GLY A 95 11.73 17.47 13.24
C GLY A 95 11.13 16.08 13.12
N GLU A 96 11.56 15.25 12.17
CA GLU A 96 10.92 13.95 11.89
C GLU A 96 11.93 12.80 11.95
N GLU A 97 11.55 11.68 12.56
CA GLU A 97 12.38 10.47 12.57
C GLU A 97 11.53 9.19 12.65
N GLN A 98 12.05 8.10 12.09
CA GLN A 98 11.40 6.80 12.16
C GLN A 98 11.68 6.08 13.48
N VAL A 99 10.64 5.57 14.13
CA VAL A 99 10.78 4.77 15.35
C VAL A 99 11.05 3.31 15.00
N VAL A 100 12.33 2.93 14.97
CA VAL A 100 12.75 1.55 14.71
C VAL A 100 12.68 0.72 15.99
N GLY A 101 11.59 -0.02 16.17
CA GLY A 101 11.39 -0.92 17.31
C GLY A 101 10.00 -0.87 17.91
N SER A 102 9.90 -1.15 19.22
CA SER A 102 8.61 -1.17 19.93
C SER A 102 8.09 0.24 20.19
N VAL A 103 6.83 0.50 19.83
CA VAL A 103 6.15 1.80 19.98
C VAL A 103 4.92 1.66 20.88
N PRO A 104 5.07 1.45 22.21
CA PRO A 104 3.95 1.29 23.12
C PRO A 104 3.05 2.54 23.20
N ASN A 105 3.59 3.73 22.91
CA ASN A 105 2.87 5.00 22.98
C ASN A 105 2.27 5.43 21.63
N ALA A 106 2.20 4.53 20.63
CA ALA A 106 1.71 4.83 19.28
C ALA A 106 0.33 5.49 19.27
N ASP A 107 -0.60 5.05 20.12
CA ASP A 107 -1.94 5.64 20.21
C ASP A 107 -1.93 7.06 20.79
N ALA A 108 -0.98 7.38 21.66
CA ALA A 108 -0.79 8.73 22.18
C ALA A 108 -0.25 9.64 21.07
N PHE A 109 0.80 9.22 20.37
CA PHE A 109 1.38 9.98 19.25
C PHE A 109 0.39 10.18 18.10
N ARG A 110 -0.46 9.19 17.79
CA ARG A 110 -1.51 9.32 16.76
C ARG A 110 -2.52 10.43 17.10
N ARG A 111 -2.78 10.68 18.38
CA ARG A 111 -3.67 11.79 18.83
C ARG A 111 -2.93 13.11 19.03
N GLY A 112 -1.61 13.09 18.92
CA GLY A 112 -0.74 14.14 19.46
C GLY A 112 -0.55 13.98 20.96
N ALA A 113 0.68 14.04 21.42
CA ALA A 113 1.07 14.00 22.82
C ALA A 113 2.09 15.10 23.09
N VAL A 114 2.25 15.49 24.35
CA VAL A 114 3.32 16.39 24.77
C VAL A 114 4.29 15.56 25.61
N VAL A 115 5.56 15.58 25.21
CA VAL A 115 6.66 14.88 25.88
C VAL A 115 7.49 15.91 26.62
N THR A 116 7.67 15.71 27.93
CA THR A 116 8.58 16.55 28.72
C THR A 116 9.99 15.97 28.69
N TYR A 117 10.96 16.75 28.19
CA TYR A 117 12.38 16.40 28.15
C TYR A 117 13.22 17.58 28.64
N GLU A 118 14.15 17.34 29.56
CA GLU A 118 15.00 18.37 30.21
C GLU A 118 14.25 19.59 30.78
N GLY A 119 12.96 19.41 31.13
CA GLY A 119 12.12 20.49 31.67
C GLY A 119 11.41 21.33 30.61
N GLU A 120 11.56 20.98 29.33
CA GLU A 120 10.86 21.59 28.20
C GLU A 120 9.77 20.65 27.65
N GLU A 121 8.70 21.23 27.12
CA GLU A 121 7.56 20.50 26.56
C GLU A 121 7.65 20.47 25.03
N TYR A 122 7.74 19.26 24.47
CA TYR A 122 7.80 19.03 23.03
C TYR A 122 6.49 18.40 22.55
N TYR A 123 5.86 18.95 21.52
CA TYR A 123 4.71 18.31 20.90
C TYR A 123 5.17 17.19 19.97
N VAL A 124 4.68 15.98 20.22
CA VAL A 124 5.01 14.78 19.44
C VAL A 124 3.76 14.22 18.78
N THR A 125 3.86 13.94 17.49
CA THR A 125 2.77 13.33 16.73
C THR A 125 3.29 12.27 15.77
N LEU A 126 2.41 11.37 15.36
CA LEU A 126 2.71 10.38 14.34
C LEU A 126 2.43 11.00 12.96
N VAL A 127 3.49 11.23 12.18
CA VAL A 127 3.40 11.88 10.85
C VAL A 127 3.09 10.85 9.75
N ALA A 128 3.65 9.65 9.86
CA ALA A 128 3.37 8.55 8.94
C ALA A 128 3.37 7.20 9.65
N GLU A 129 2.37 6.35 9.41
CA GLU A 129 2.33 5.00 9.98
C GLU A 129 3.25 4.01 9.24
N ASN A 130 3.74 4.38 8.05
CA ASN A 130 4.55 3.54 7.17
C ASN A 130 4.05 2.09 7.11
N THR A 131 2.72 1.93 6.97
CA THR A 131 2.08 0.63 6.99
C THR A 131 2.58 -0.22 5.82
N CYS A 132 3.07 -1.42 6.12
CA CYS A 132 3.42 -2.37 5.08
C CYS A 132 2.20 -2.77 4.26
N PHE A 133 2.39 -2.85 2.94
CA PHE A 133 1.35 -3.29 2.05
C PHE A 133 1.10 -4.79 2.24
N ALA A 134 0.00 -5.13 2.92
CA ALA A 134 -0.42 -6.50 3.11
C ALA A 134 -1.24 -6.98 1.89
N ALA A 135 -0.56 -7.49 0.85
CA ALA A 135 -1.25 -8.24 -0.20
C ALA A 135 -1.57 -9.65 0.29
N ALA A 136 -2.74 -10.20 -0.08
CA ALA A 136 -2.99 -11.61 0.19
C ALA A 136 -1.98 -12.48 -0.58
N PRO A 137 -1.44 -13.56 0.00
CA PRO A 137 -0.34 -14.34 -0.61
C PRO A 137 -0.69 -14.93 -1.98
N LEU A 138 -1.99 -15.17 -2.23
CA LEU A 138 -2.49 -15.68 -3.50
C LEU A 138 -2.83 -14.58 -4.52
N GLN A 139 -2.82 -13.30 -4.14
CA GLN A 139 -3.26 -12.19 -4.99
C GLN A 139 -2.37 -12.02 -6.22
N PHE A 140 -1.05 -12.13 -6.05
CA PHE A 140 -0.10 -12.12 -7.16
C PHE A 140 -0.30 -13.29 -8.14
N PRO A 141 -0.21 -14.58 -7.72
CA PRO A 141 -0.36 -15.70 -8.64
C PRO A 141 -1.75 -15.76 -9.28
N LEU A 142 -2.82 -15.43 -8.55
CA LEU A 142 -4.16 -15.34 -9.13
C LEU A 142 -4.29 -14.19 -10.14
N GLY A 143 -3.65 -13.05 -9.89
CA GLY A 143 -3.61 -11.93 -10.82
C GLY A 143 -2.92 -12.30 -12.14
N VAL A 144 -1.74 -12.94 -12.06
CA VAL A 144 -1.01 -13.46 -13.24
C VAL A 144 -1.84 -14.51 -13.99
N PHE A 145 -2.49 -15.42 -13.28
CA PHE A 145 -3.33 -16.44 -13.88
C PHE A 145 -4.56 -15.84 -14.58
N ALA A 146 -5.20 -14.85 -13.97
CA ALA A 146 -6.32 -14.11 -14.58
C ALA A 146 -5.89 -13.40 -15.86
N ILE A 147 -4.71 -12.77 -15.89
CA ILE A 147 -4.14 -12.18 -17.10
C ILE A 147 -3.95 -13.24 -18.19
N ALA A 148 -3.33 -14.38 -17.85
CA ALA A 148 -3.08 -15.46 -18.80
C ALA A 148 -4.38 -16.04 -19.41
N LEU A 149 -5.38 -16.31 -18.56
CA LEU A 149 -6.71 -16.73 -19.03
C LEU A 149 -7.39 -15.66 -19.89
N GLY A 150 -7.22 -14.39 -19.52
CA GLY A 150 -7.78 -13.28 -20.28
C GLY A 150 -7.17 -13.18 -21.69
N PHE A 151 -5.84 -13.34 -21.81
CA PHE A 151 -5.17 -13.45 -23.10
C PHE A 151 -5.71 -14.61 -23.95
N LEU A 152 -5.92 -15.78 -23.35
CA LEU A 152 -6.52 -16.92 -24.06
C LEU A 152 -7.94 -16.59 -24.55
N GLY A 153 -8.76 -15.94 -23.73
CA GLY A 153 -10.12 -15.52 -24.12
C GLY A 153 -10.15 -14.51 -25.28
N VAL A 154 -9.17 -13.59 -25.32
CA VAL A 154 -9.04 -12.60 -26.40
C VAL A 154 -8.48 -13.20 -27.68
N LEU A 155 -7.47 -14.07 -27.57
CA LEU A 155 -6.72 -14.57 -28.73
C LEU A 155 -7.27 -15.87 -29.33
N ALA A 156 -8.00 -16.69 -28.56
CA ALA A 156 -8.56 -17.94 -29.07
C ALA A 156 -9.47 -17.74 -30.30
N PRO A 157 -10.37 -16.73 -30.34
CA PRO A 157 -11.22 -16.53 -31.51
C PRO A 157 -10.51 -16.21 -32.83
N PRO A 158 -9.58 -15.24 -32.91
CA PRO A 158 -8.86 -14.97 -34.15
C PRO A 158 -7.89 -16.10 -34.52
N LEU A 159 -7.26 -16.77 -33.55
CA LEU A 159 -6.38 -17.92 -33.84
C LEU A 159 -7.17 -19.09 -34.44
N TYR A 160 -8.31 -19.45 -33.86
CA TYR A 160 -9.16 -20.52 -34.38
C TYR A 160 -9.61 -20.25 -35.82
N ARG A 161 -10.05 -19.01 -36.10
CA ARG A 161 -10.39 -18.60 -37.47
C ARG A 161 -9.22 -18.72 -38.44
N ARG A 162 -8.00 -18.42 -37.99
CA ARG A 162 -6.79 -18.50 -38.80
C ARG A 162 -6.43 -19.95 -39.10
N LEU A 163 -6.52 -20.84 -38.11
CA LEU A 163 -6.26 -22.28 -38.26
C LEU A 163 -7.25 -22.94 -39.22
N MET A 164 -8.55 -22.68 -39.05
CA MET A 164 -9.59 -23.20 -39.96
C MET A 164 -9.38 -22.75 -41.41
N ARG A 165 -8.95 -21.49 -41.63
CA ARG A 165 -8.62 -20.99 -42.97
C ARG A 165 -7.40 -21.68 -43.58
N LEU A 166 -6.45 -22.15 -42.76
CA LEU A 166 -5.27 -22.88 -43.23
C LEU A 166 -5.64 -24.32 -43.61
N GLU A 167 -6.43 -25.02 -42.79
CA GLU A 167 -6.95 -26.35 -43.10
C GLU A 167 -7.79 -26.35 -44.38
N GLN A 168 -8.69 -25.38 -44.54
CA GLN A 168 -9.52 -25.24 -45.75
C GLN A 168 -8.70 -24.96 -47.02
N ARG A 169 -7.50 -24.36 -46.90
CA ARG A 169 -6.59 -24.17 -48.03
C ARG A 169 -5.83 -25.45 -48.34
N ALA A 170 -5.37 -26.17 -47.32
CA ALA A 170 -4.64 -27.43 -47.46
C ALA A 170 -5.51 -28.53 -48.06
N GLY A 171 -6.75 -28.69 -47.62
CA GLY A 171 -7.69 -29.70 -48.15
C GLY A 171 -8.28 -29.37 -49.52
N ARG A 172 -7.98 -28.20 -50.11
CA ARG A 172 -8.39 -27.83 -51.49
C ARG A 172 -7.28 -28.03 -52.52
N SER A 173 -6.06 -28.32 -52.06
CA SER A 173 -4.89 -28.61 -52.90
C SER A 173 -4.65 -30.11 -53.14
N GLU A 174 -5.53 -30.97 -52.64
CA GLU A 174 -5.65 -32.40 -53.00
C GLU A 174 -6.75 -32.62 -54.04
#